data_AF-A0A194RMM5-F1
#
_entry.id   AF-A0A194RMM5-F1
#
_cell.length_a   1.000
_cell.length_b   1.000
_cell.length_c   1.000
_cell.angle_alpha   90.00
_cell.angle_beta   90.00
_cell.angle_gamma   90.00
#
_symmetry.space_group_name_H-M   'P 1'
#
loop_
_entity.id
_entity.type
_entity.pdbx_description
1 polymer ?
#
loop_
_entity_poly.entity_id
_entity_poly.type
_entity_poly.pdbx_seq_one_letter_code
_entity_poly.pdbx_strand_id
1 'polypeptide(L)'
;MVLKTLVFLMTVGLACAAVWLGEPPKKPHNLEKKEGCYIREINDVIPYGQEISPIGYCVRIECGKDLIHYASCGVVATDDPKCHITEIDLHRPYPDCCPDIKCELDNNLV
;
A
#
# COMPACT_ATOMS: atom_id res chain seq x y z
N MET A 1 27.38 18.49 -18.99
CA MET A 1 26.00 18.12 -19.40
C MET A 1 25.65 16.70 -18.99
N VAL A 2 26.54 15.72 -19.15
CA VAL A 2 26.33 14.30 -18.77
C VAL A 2 25.94 14.07 -17.30
N LEU A 3 26.53 14.81 -16.35
CA LEU A 3 26.21 14.68 -14.91
C LEU A 3 24.76 15.08 -14.58
N LYS A 4 24.24 16.14 -15.21
CA LYS A 4 22.85 16.59 -15.01
C LYS A 4 21.85 15.57 -15.55
N THR A 5 22.17 14.96 -16.69
CA THR A 5 21.34 13.90 -17.29
C THR A 5 21.33 12.64 -16.43
N LEU A 6 22.47 12.26 -15.84
CA LEU A 6 22.59 11.13 -14.91
C LEU A 6 21.78 11.34 -13.62
N VAL A 7 21.82 12.54 -13.06
CA VAL A 7 21.03 12.88 -11.86
C VAL A 7 19.54 12.82 -12.14
N PHE A 8 19.09 13.30 -13.31
CA PHE A 8 17.67 13.27 -13.70
C PHE A 8 17.15 11.83 -13.94
N LEU A 9 18.01 10.94 -14.45
CA LEU A 9 17.67 9.52 -14.64
C LEU A 9 17.57 8.76 -13.31
N MET A 10 18.42 9.09 -12.32
CA MET A 10 18.34 8.48 -10.98
C MET A 10 17.08 8.90 -10.21
N THR A 11 16.64 10.15 -10.34
CA THR A 11 15.45 10.63 -9.62
C THR A 11 14.15 10.01 -10.12
N VAL A 12 14.05 9.69 -11.42
CA VAL A 12 12.87 9.01 -12.00
C VAL A 12 12.75 7.56 -11.48
N GLY A 13 13.86 6.89 -11.17
CA GLY A 13 13.84 5.52 -10.64
C GLY A 13 13.34 5.41 -9.19
N LEU A 14 13.44 6.48 -8.39
CA LEU A 14 13.12 6.45 -6.96
C LEU A 14 11.61 6.61 -6.66
N ALA A 15 10.81 7.07 -7.64
CA ALA A 15 9.38 7.33 -7.44
C ALA A 15 8.51 6.06 -7.31
N CYS A 16 9.08 4.87 -7.46
CA CYS A 16 8.35 3.58 -7.43
C CYS A 16 8.26 2.93 -6.03
N ALA A 17 8.48 3.65 -4.93
CA ALA A 17 8.73 3.04 -3.61
C ALA A 17 7.49 2.56 -2.81
N ALA A 18 6.27 2.65 -3.33
CA ALA A 18 5.06 2.32 -2.55
C ALA A 18 4.45 0.93 -2.85
N VAL A 19 4.99 0.21 -3.83
CA VAL A 19 4.50 -1.11 -4.25
C VAL A 19 5.64 -2.11 -4.12
N TRP A 20 5.39 -3.23 -3.45
CA TRP A 20 6.32 -4.37 -3.45
C TRP A 20 5.70 -5.58 -4.13
N LEU A 21 6.56 -6.32 -4.81
CA LEU A 21 6.26 -7.60 -5.45
C LEU A 21 6.74 -8.71 -4.53
N GLY A 22 5.89 -9.69 -4.27
CA GLY A 22 6.26 -10.90 -3.54
C GLY A 22 5.91 -12.14 -4.34
N GLU A 23 6.76 -13.16 -4.28
CA GLU A 23 6.34 -14.50 -4.70
C GLU A 23 5.20 -14.96 -3.79
N PRO A 24 4.16 -15.60 -4.35
CA PRO A 24 3.05 -16.09 -3.55
C PRO A 24 3.55 -17.14 -2.54
N PRO A 25 3.17 -17.04 -1.26
CA PRO A 25 3.57 -18.02 -0.27
C PRO A 25 3.01 -19.41 -0.64
N LYS A 26 3.73 -20.47 -0.22
CA LYS A 26 3.28 -21.84 -0.45
C LYS A 26 1.89 -22.05 0.18
N LYS A 27 0.95 -22.53 -0.64
CA LYS A 27 -0.40 -22.85 -0.17
C LYS A 27 -0.35 -23.96 0.89
N PRO A 28 -1.10 -23.84 1.99
CA PRO A 28 -1.25 -24.94 2.93
C PRO A 28 -2.05 -26.08 2.28
N HIS A 29 -1.83 -27.32 2.75
CA HIS A 29 -2.38 -28.54 2.13
C HIS A 29 -3.91 -28.52 1.93
N ASN A 30 -4.65 -27.86 2.81
CA ASN A 30 -6.11 -27.72 2.72
C ASN A 30 -6.58 -26.78 1.60
N LEU A 31 -5.69 -25.94 1.05
CA LEU A 31 -6.00 -24.92 0.03
C LEU A 31 -5.26 -25.16 -1.29
N GLU A 32 -4.47 -26.24 -1.42
CA GLU A 32 -3.70 -26.55 -2.63
C GLU A 32 -4.57 -26.66 -3.90
N LYS A 33 -5.81 -27.13 -3.76
CA LYS A 33 -6.75 -27.30 -4.88
C LYS A 33 -7.44 -26.01 -5.32
N LYS A 34 -7.36 -24.92 -4.53
CA LYS A 34 -7.95 -23.63 -4.90
C LYS A 34 -7.01 -22.91 -5.86
N GLU A 35 -7.53 -22.50 -7.01
CA GLU A 35 -6.79 -21.72 -7.99
C GLU A 35 -6.62 -20.27 -7.53
N GLY A 36 -5.45 -19.66 -7.77
CA GLY A 36 -5.13 -18.29 -7.34
C GLY A 36 -3.98 -18.19 -6.33
N CYS A 37 -3.88 -17.07 -5.61
CA CYS A 37 -2.82 -16.77 -4.66
C CYS A 37 -3.29 -16.98 -3.23
N TYR A 38 -2.48 -17.66 -2.42
CA TYR A 38 -2.73 -17.74 -0.97
C TYR A 38 -2.29 -16.43 -0.30
N ILE A 39 -3.20 -15.83 0.46
CA ILE A 39 -3.02 -14.56 1.15
C ILE A 39 -2.99 -14.84 2.65
N ARG A 40 -1.90 -14.44 3.33
CA ARG A 40 -1.66 -14.78 4.74
C ARG A 40 -2.59 -14.02 5.67
N GLU A 41 -2.93 -12.79 5.31
CA GLU A 41 -3.74 -11.83 6.06
C GLU A 41 -5.17 -12.34 6.28
N ILE A 42 -5.71 -13.08 5.31
CA ILE A 42 -7.05 -13.69 5.40
C ILE A 42 -7.01 -15.22 5.54
N ASN A 43 -5.81 -15.82 5.49
CA ASN A 43 -5.59 -17.27 5.50
C ASN A 43 -6.47 -18.00 4.46
N ASP A 44 -6.59 -17.43 3.26
CA ASP A 44 -7.36 -18.03 2.16
C ASP A 44 -6.74 -17.69 0.79
N VAL A 45 -7.26 -18.32 -0.26
CA VAL A 45 -6.85 -18.13 -1.64
C VAL A 45 -7.82 -17.18 -2.33
N ILE A 46 -7.28 -16.15 -2.99
CA ILE A 46 -8.05 -15.28 -3.90
C ILE A 46 -7.73 -15.64 -5.36
N PRO A 47 -8.71 -15.55 -6.28
CA PRO A 47 -8.47 -15.83 -7.70
C PRO A 47 -7.44 -14.89 -8.34
N TYR A 48 -6.84 -15.33 -9.45
CA TYR A 48 -5.96 -14.48 -10.25
C TYR A 48 -6.70 -13.27 -10.81
N GLY A 49 -6.02 -12.12 -10.84
CA GLY A 49 -6.56 -10.83 -11.28
C GLY A 49 -7.52 -10.18 -10.29
N GLN A 50 -7.67 -10.73 -9.09
CA GLN A 50 -8.46 -10.13 -8.01
C GLN A 50 -7.57 -9.34 -7.07
N GLU A 51 -8.15 -8.28 -6.49
CA GLU A 51 -7.57 -7.50 -5.41
C GLU A 51 -8.45 -7.51 -4.18
N ILE A 52 -7.83 -7.45 -3.00
CA ILE A 52 -8.50 -7.33 -1.72
C ILE A 52 -7.81 -6.30 -0.83
N SER A 53 -8.57 -5.75 0.11
CA SER A 53 -8.08 -4.87 1.16
C SER A 53 -8.60 -5.38 2.52
N PRO A 54 -7.87 -6.32 3.16
CA PRO A 54 -8.35 -7.00 4.35
C PRO A 54 -8.40 -6.05 5.56
N ILE A 55 -9.52 -6.07 6.29
CA ILE A 55 -9.64 -5.36 7.57
C ILE A 55 -8.62 -5.91 8.57
N GLY A 56 -8.02 -5.03 9.37
CA GLY A 56 -6.92 -5.38 10.26
C GLY A 56 -5.52 -5.21 9.65
N TYR A 57 -5.43 -5.05 8.31
CA TYR A 57 -4.16 -4.78 7.62
C TYR A 57 -4.36 -3.62 6.63
N CYS A 58 -3.62 -2.53 6.83
CA CYS A 58 -3.74 -1.36 5.97
C CYS A 58 -2.92 -1.51 4.67
N VAL A 59 -3.31 -2.49 3.85
CA VAL A 59 -2.68 -2.82 2.57
C VAL A 59 -3.74 -3.20 1.54
N ARG A 60 -3.43 -2.98 0.27
CA ARG A 60 -4.13 -3.62 -0.86
C ARG A 60 -3.25 -4.72 -1.42
N ILE A 61 -3.86 -5.88 -1.68
CA ILE A 61 -3.19 -7.08 -2.14
C ILE A 61 -3.84 -7.52 -3.45
N GLU A 62 -3.08 -7.55 -4.52
CA GLU A 62 -3.52 -7.98 -5.84
C GLU A 62 -2.81 -9.29 -6.22
N CYS A 63 -3.60 -10.31 -6.57
CA CYS A 63 -3.09 -11.59 -7.00
C CYS A 63 -2.82 -11.60 -8.51
N GLY A 64 -1.57 -11.40 -8.90
CA GLY A 64 -1.10 -11.65 -10.26
C GLY A 64 -0.88 -13.14 -10.53
N LYS A 65 -0.65 -13.51 -11.78
CA LYS A 65 -0.41 -14.92 -12.17
C LYS A 65 0.85 -15.50 -11.54
N ASP A 66 1.93 -14.73 -11.56
CA ASP A 66 3.24 -15.16 -11.09
C ASP A 66 3.63 -14.52 -9.75
N LEU A 67 3.11 -13.32 -9.47
CA LEU A 67 3.50 -12.49 -8.33
C LEU A 67 2.27 -11.89 -7.65
N ILE A 68 2.40 -11.62 -6.35
CA ILE A 68 1.44 -10.83 -5.58
C ILE A 68 1.96 -9.40 -5.50
N HIS A 69 1.11 -8.43 -5.80
CA HIS A 69 1.40 -7.01 -5.67
C HIS A 69 0.77 -6.49 -4.38
N TYR A 70 1.57 -5.79 -3.58
CA TYR A 70 1.09 -5.15 -2.37
C TYR A 70 1.26 -3.64 -2.48
N ALA A 71 0.22 -2.90 -2.12
CA ALA A 71 0.29 -1.46 -1.94
C ALA A 71 0.03 -1.11 -0.47
N SER A 72 0.89 -0.26 0.08
CA SER A 72 0.77 0.25 1.45
C SER A 72 0.58 1.77 1.44
N CYS A 73 0.37 2.36 2.61
CA CYS A 73 0.27 3.80 2.73
C CYS A 73 1.60 4.47 2.39
N GLY A 74 1.53 5.61 1.71
CA GLY A 74 2.69 6.47 1.51
C GLY A 74 3.15 7.09 2.84
N VAL A 75 4.39 7.58 2.85
CA VAL A 75 4.89 8.38 3.95
C VAL A 75 4.23 9.76 3.90
N VAL A 76 3.59 10.15 4.99
CA VAL A 76 3.06 11.49 5.21
C VAL A 76 3.90 12.20 6.29
N ALA A 77 4.19 13.47 6.09
CA ALA A 77 4.93 14.30 7.03
C ALA A 77 4.46 15.74 6.93
N THR A 78 4.43 16.44 8.07
CA THR A 78 4.12 17.87 8.15
C THR A 78 5.03 18.53 9.18
N ASP A 79 5.47 19.75 8.89
CA ASP A 79 6.22 20.64 9.77
C ASP A 79 5.36 21.78 10.33
N ASP A 80 4.09 21.87 9.91
CA ASP A 80 3.14 22.88 10.37
C ASP A 80 2.65 22.52 11.79
N PRO A 81 2.87 23.39 12.79
CA PRO A 81 2.43 23.13 14.17
C PRO A 81 0.91 23.08 14.34
N LYS A 82 0.13 23.56 13.36
CA LYS A 82 -1.35 23.49 13.35
C LYS A 82 -1.88 22.21 12.70
N CYS A 83 -0.99 21.38 12.15
CA CYS A 83 -1.36 20.14 11.50
C CYS A 83 -0.84 18.95 12.29
N HIS A 84 -1.63 17.89 12.36
CA HIS A 84 -1.22 16.62 12.93
C HIS A 84 -1.50 15.48 11.94
N ILE A 85 -0.70 14.43 12.04
CA ILE A 85 -0.88 13.21 11.26
C ILE A 85 -1.90 12.35 12.02
N THR A 86 -2.93 11.86 11.33
CA THR A 86 -3.88 10.93 11.93
C THR A 86 -3.27 9.55 12.10
N GLU A 87 -3.71 8.83 13.12
CA GLU A 87 -3.35 7.42 13.29
C GLU A 87 -3.94 6.53 12.17
N ILE A 88 -3.33 5.36 11.96
CA ILE A 88 -3.83 4.33 11.05
C ILE A 88 -5.12 3.73 11.61
N ASP A 89 -6.21 3.73 10.82
CA ASP A 89 -7.48 3.13 11.20
C ASP A 89 -7.65 1.73 10.60
N LEU A 90 -7.19 0.69 11.31
CA LEU A 90 -7.27 -0.70 10.86
C LEU A 90 -8.70 -1.26 10.80
N HIS A 91 -9.71 -0.50 11.22
CA HIS A 91 -11.13 -0.87 11.05
C HIS A 91 -11.67 -0.53 9.66
N ARG A 92 -10.88 0.19 8.84
CA ARG A 92 -11.22 0.53 7.45
C ARG A 92 -10.32 -0.24 6.48
N PRO A 93 -10.79 -0.50 5.25
CA PRO A 93 -9.95 -1.06 4.21
C PRO A 93 -8.98 0.00 3.68
N TYR A 94 -7.87 -0.43 3.08
CA TYR A 94 -7.05 0.44 2.25
C TYR A 94 -7.87 0.99 1.06
N PRO A 95 -7.74 2.27 0.69
CA PRO A 95 -6.81 3.29 1.22
C PRO A 95 -7.34 4.09 2.43
N ASP A 96 -8.58 3.88 2.84
CA ASP A 96 -9.25 4.69 3.88
C ASP A 96 -8.66 4.53 5.28
N CYS A 97 -7.90 3.46 5.52
CA CYS A 97 -7.15 3.25 6.75
C CYS A 97 -5.85 4.08 6.85
N CYS A 98 -5.41 4.70 5.75
CA CYS A 98 -4.12 5.39 5.72
C CYS A 98 -4.12 6.68 6.55
N PRO A 99 -2.96 7.03 7.12
CA PRO A 99 -2.80 8.27 7.86
C PRO A 99 -2.87 9.46 6.90
N ASP A 100 -3.52 10.54 7.33
CA ASP A 100 -3.67 11.79 6.59
C ASP A 100 -3.27 12.98 7.47
N ILE A 101 -3.03 14.13 6.86
CA ILE A 101 -2.68 15.36 7.55
C ILE A 101 -3.96 16.14 7.82
N LYS A 102 -4.30 16.29 9.10
CA LYS A 102 -5.42 17.14 9.53
C LYS A 102 -4.88 18.42 10.13
N CYS A 103 -5.25 19.54 9.54
CA CYS A 103 -4.92 20.87 10.03
C CYS A 103 -6.10 21.49 10.76
N GLU A 104 -5.82 22.11 11.91
CA GLU A 104 -6.74 23.04 12.54
C GLU A 104 -6.84 24.27 11.64
N LEU A 105 -7.86 24.28 10.78
CA LEU A 105 -8.22 25.46 10.03
C LEU A 105 -8.66 26.51 11.05
N ASP A 106 -7.85 27.55 11.24
CA ASP A 106 -8.35 28.78 11.81
C ASP A 106 -9.52 29.21 10.92
N ASN A 107 -10.74 29.19 11.46
CA ASN A 107 -11.98 29.61 10.81
C ASN A 107 -11.97 31.12 10.51
N ASN A 108 -11.04 31.57 9.66
CA ASN A 108 -10.96 32.93 9.11
C ASN A 108 -11.23 32.90 7.60
N LEU A 109 -12.16 32.04 7.17
CA LEU A 109 -12.86 32.26 5.91
C LEU A 109 -13.84 33.41 6.14
N VAL A 110 -13.34 34.63 5.94
CA VAL A 110 -14.13 35.87 5.77
C VAL A 110 -14.79 35.85 4.39
#